data_AF-A0A9P8JYH1-F1
#
_entry.id   AF-A0A9P8JYH1-F1
#
_cell.length_a   1.000
_cell.length_b   1.000
_cell.length_c   1.000
_cell.angle_alpha   90.00
_cell.angle_beta   90.00
_cell.angle_gamma   90.00
#
_symmetry.space_group_name_H-M   'P 1'
#
loop_
_entity.id
_entity.type
_entity.pdbx_description
1 polymer ?
#
loop_
_entity_poly.entity_id
_entity_poly.type
_entity_poly.pdbx_seq_one_letter_code
_entity_poly.pdbx_strand_id
1 'polypeptide(L)'
;MPHADYQETTTQWHKDLLRDGFAVVKHAVPKERCQYYIEQMFDWLERFPFGFDRNDKSTWTEKHLPTHMKGGMYHGYRVQHEKFVWEARQEAGVIDAFSKIWGTNELLASFDGINFTLPSGSPLPPTAAWPHVDQSPRRTGMQCVQGIINFAPNGPEDGGLLVMKGSTRLMEQFFAAHPDVLDRPTWGATDWFPFEQAELDWFKDRGCSIAKVCAGPGDLIVWDSRCMHYNEVPRSQNMRALIYACYTPATLAKPEDLQKKAQLFDQRIGTTHWPHDNIFPIIEKKLRLGKPDLVERDEPFEHPEETDLVQKLAGKKPY
;
A
#
# COMPACT_ATOMS: atom_id res chain seq x y z
N MET A 1 -4.85 -22.45 -5.42
CA MET A 1 -4.99 -22.24 -3.97
C MET A 1 -6.46 -22.27 -3.64
N PRO A 2 -6.90 -22.90 -2.54
CA PRO A 2 -8.32 -23.02 -2.23
C PRO A 2 -8.94 -21.63 -2.02
N HIS A 3 -10.15 -21.47 -2.55
CA HIS A 3 -10.98 -20.27 -2.47
C HIS A 3 -11.23 -19.93 -1.02
N ALA A 4 -10.58 -18.87 -0.54
CA ALA A 4 -10.84 -18.32 0.77
C ALA A 4 -11.91 -17.24 0.64
N ASP A 5 -13.11 -17.64 0.21
CA ASP A 5 -14.30 -16.84 0.45
C ASP A 5 -14.60 -16.99 1.94
N TYR A 6 -13.92 -16.23 2.80
CA TYR A 6 -14.17 -16.22 4.24
C TYR A 6 -15.56 -15.58 4.47
N GLN A 7 -16.61 -16.41 4.41
CA GLN A 7 -17.99 -15.95 4.26
C GLN A 7 -18.62 -15.38 5.54
N GLU A 8 -17.98 -15.49 6.71
CA GLU A 8 -18.51 -14.91 7.94
C GLU A 8 -18.16 -13.41 8.07
N THR A 9 -18.94 -12.58 7.38
CA THR A 9 -18.87 -11.13 7.54
C THR A 9 -19.52 -10.68 8.84
N THR A 10 -18.69 -10.30 9.82
CA THR A 10 -19.16 -9.84 11.15
C THR A 10 -19.39 -8.33 11.23
N THR A 11 -18.94 -7.55 10.24
CA THR A 11 -19.00 -6.08 10.25
C THR A 11 -19.58 -5.53 8.94
N GLN A 12 -20.12 -4.31 8.98
CA GLN A 12 -20.64 -3.65 7.78
C GLN A 12 -19.54 -3.35 6.77
N TRP A 13 -18.36 -2.89 7.23
CA TRP A 13 -17.24 -2.59 6.33
C TRP A 13 -16.73 -3.85 5.59
N HIS A 14 -16.77 -5.03 6.23
CA HIS A 14 -16.36 -6.27 5.57
C HIS A 14 -17.37 -6.65 4.47
N LYS A 15 -18.67 -6.46 4.71
CA LYS A 15 -19.70 -6.59 3.66
C LYS A 15 -19.50 -5.61 2.52
N ASP A 16 -19.14 -4.36 2.84
CA ASP A 16 -18.86 -3.35 1.84
C ASP A 16 -17.62 -3.73 1.00
N LEU A 17 -16.56 -4.24 1.62
CA LEU A 17 -15.37 -4.76 0.91
C LEU A 17 -15.75 -5.83 -0.12
N LEU A 18 -16.55 -6.83 0.27
CA LEU A 18 -16.97 -7.90 -0.65
C LEU A 18 -17.93 -7.40 -1.75
N ARG A 19 -18.81 -6.45 -1.43
CA ARG A 19 -19.79 -5.89 -2.38
C ARG A 19 -19.12 -4.96 -3.40
N ASP A 20 -18.28 -4.05 -2.92
CA ASP A 20 -17.79 -2.88 -3.64
C ASP A 20 -16.33 -3.03 -4.09
N GLY A 21 -15.60 -4.01 -3.56
CA GLY A 21 -14.17 -4.24 -3.82
C GLY A 21 -13.24 -3.43 -2.89
N PHE A 22 -13.79 -2.58 -2.02
CA PHE A 22 -13.03 -1.78 -1.05
C PHE A 22 -13.88 -1.39 0.16
N ALA A 23 -13.23 -1.01 1.26
CA ALA A 23 -13.87 -0.45 2.43
C ALA A 23 -12.94 0.49 3.22
N VAL A 24 -13.53 1.26 4.13
CA VAL A 24 -12.80 2.09 5.09
C VAL A 24 -13.17 1.65 6.50
N VAL A 25 -12.19 1.12 7.22
CA VAL A 25 -12.30 0.75 8.64
C VAL A 25 -12.00 1.98 9.48
N LYS A 26 -13.01 2.46 10.20
CA LYS A 26 -12.90 3.69 10.99
C LYS A 26 -12.08 3.47 12.24
N HIS A 27 -11.19 4.42 12.54
CA HIS A 27 -10.40 4.45 13.78
C HIS A 27 -9.60 3.15 14.05
N ALA A 28 -9.02 2.55 13.01
CA ALA A 28 -8.12 1.41 13.13
C ALA A 28 -6.84 1.76 13.91
N VAL A 29 -6.42 3.02 13.86
CA VAL A 29 -5.33 3.60 14.63
C VAL A 29 -5.89 4.72 15.51
N PRO A 30 -5.55 4.77 16.83
CA PRO A 30 -5.95 5.87 17.69
C PRO A 30 -5.45 7.22 17.18
N LYS A 31 -6.23 8.29 17.39
CA LYS A 31 -5.92 9.63 16.87
C LYS A 31 -4.59 10.16 17.42
N GLU A 32 -4.31 9.88 18.69
CA GLU A 32 -3.07 10.30 19.37
C GLU A 32 -1.86 9.62 18.73
N ARG A 33 -2.00 8.35 18.31
CA ARG A 33 -0.96 7.62 17.59
C ARG A 33 -0.76 8.11 16.17
N CYS A 34 -1.81 8.63 15.51
CA CYS A 34 -1.67 9.27 14.20
C CYS A 34 -0.72 10.47 14.24
N GLN A 35 -0.84 11.32 15.27
CA GLN A 35 0.08 12.45 15.43
C GLN A 35 1.52 11.96 15.65
N TYR A 36 1.71 10.95 16.49
CA TYR A 36 3.02 10.33 16.69
C TYR A 36 3.64 9.87 15.36
N TYR A 37 2.90 9.14 14.52
CA TYR A 37 3.43 8.68 13.23
C TYR A 37 3.79 9.82 12.28
N ILE A 38 3.00 10.90 12.28
CA ILE A 38 3.31 12.11 11.50
C ILE A 38 4.61 12.74 11.98
N GLU A 39 4.82 12.87 13.30
CA GLU A 39 6.08 13.40 13.83
C GLU A 39 7.27 12.52 13.45
N GLN A 40 7.14 11.18 13.54
CA GLN A 40 8.21 10.27 13.12
C GLN A 40 8.53 10.40 11.61
N MET A 41 7.53 10.68 10.76
CA MET A 41 7.75 10.92 9.33
C MET A 41 8.50 12.24 9.08
N PHE A 42 8.21 13.30 9.86
CA PHE A 42 8.99 14.53 9.80
C PHE A 42 10.42 14.35 10.35
N ASP A 43 10.58 13.67 11.48
CA ASP A 43 11.88 13.33 12.06
C ASP A 43 12.72 12.56 11.04
N TRP A 44 12.12 11.60 10.35
CA TRP A 44 12.76 10.83 9.29
C TRP A 44 13.27 11.71 8.14
N LEU A 45 12.48 12.69 7.68
CA LEU A 45 12.91 13.63 6.65
C LEU A 45 14.05 14.54 7.12
N GLU A 46 14.01 15.04 8.35
CA GLU A 46 15.03 15.95 8.91
C GLU A 46 16.39 15.28 9.12
N ARG A 47 16.43 13.94 9.18
CA ARG A 47 17.69 13.18 9.29
C ARG A 47 18.49 13.16 7.99
N PHE A 48 17.90 13.50 6.86
CA PHE A 48 18.63 13.60 5.60
C PHE A 48 19.40 14.94 5.52
N PRO A 49 20.66 14.95 5.04
CA PRO A 49 21.48 16.15 4.97
C PRO A 49 21.15 17.00 3.74
N PHE A 50 19.86 17.20 3.48
CA PHE A 50 19.36 17.97 2.33
C PHE A 50 18.81 19.34 2.72
N GLY A 51 18.85 19.70 4.01
CA GLY A 51 18.38 21.00 4.50
C GLY A 51 16.86 21.10 4.61
N PHE A 52 16.16 19.98 4.81
CA PHE A 52 14.74 19.98 5.13
C PHE A 52 14.50 20.54 6.54
N ASP A 53 13.48 21.38 6.69
CA ASP A 53 13.02 21.93 7.97
C ASP A 53 11.48 21.89 8.00
N ARG A 54 10.90 21.17 8.96
CA ARG A 54 9.43 21.10 9.08
C ARG A 54 8.77 22.44 9.39
N ASN A 55 9.52 23.42 9.89
CA ASN A 55 9.01 24.75 10.21
C ASN A 55 9.21 25.77 9.07
N ASP A 56 9.97 25.42 8.03
CA ASP A 56 10.15 26.27 6.85
C ASP A 56 9.62 25.59 5.58
N LYS A 57 8.41 26.00 5.16
CA LYS A 57 7.76 25.52 3.94
C LYS A 57 8.57 25.79 2.66
N SER A 58 9.50 26.74 2.67
CA SER A 58 10.40 26.96 1.53
C SER A 58 11.30 25.75 1.27
N THR A 59 11.52 24.91 2.29
CA THR A 59 12.27 23.67 2.18
C THR A 59 11.40 22.49 1.70
N TRP A 60 10.08 22.61 1.59
CA TRP A 60 9.18 21.49 1.25
C TRP A 60 9.14 21.22 -0.25
N THR A 61 10.31 21.04 -0.85
CA THR A 61 10.53 20.87 -2.28
C THR A 61 11.40 19.65 -2.53
N GLU A 62 11.34 19.06 -3.72
CA GLU A 62 12.16 17.89 -4.10
C GLU A 62 13.67 18.06 -3.80
N LYS A 63 14.19 19.29 -3.84
CA LYS A 63 15.60 19.58 -3.54
C LYS A 63 16.03 19.31 -2.10
N HIS A 64 15.11 19.33 -1.15
CA HIS A 64 15.38 19.07 0.26
C HIS A 64 14.86 17.70 0.70
N LEU A 65 14.24 16.93 -0.21
CA LEU A 65 13.65 15.64 0.11
C LEU A 65 14.53 14.48 -0.40
N PRO A 66 14.41 13.29 0.23
CA PRO A 66 14.92 12.05 -0.34
C PRO A 66 14.16 11.69 -1.63
N THR A 67 14.78 10.84 -2.44
CA THR A 67 14.22 10.37 -3.70
C THR A 67 12.88 9.68 -3.46
N HIS A 68 11.87 10.13 -4.20
CA HIS A 68 10.52 9.62 -4.11
C HIS A 68 9.85 9.71 -5.48
N MET A 69 8.66 9.12 -5.57
CA MET A 69 7.83 9.18 -6.76
C MET A 69 6.45 9.74 -6.45
N LYS A 70 5.74 10.21 -7.47
CA LYS A 70 4.32 10.57 -7.41
C LYS A 70 3.96 11.46 -6.20
N GLY A 71 4.79 12.47 -5.92
CA GLY A 71 4.51 13.50 -4.92
C GLY A 71 4.80 13.15 -3.47
N GLY A 72 5.38 11.99 -3.17
CA GLY A 72 5.79 11.64 -1.81
C GLY A 72 5.78 10.16 -1.49
N MET A 73 5.79 9.28 -2.49
CA MET A 73 5.83 7.83 -2.29
C MET A 73 7.29 7.38 -2.15
N TYR A 74 7.66 6.89 -0.96
CA TYR A 74 9.01 6.49 -0.60
C TYR A 74 9.09 4.96 -0.48
N HIS A 75 9.98 4.35 -1.25
CA HIS A 75 10.34 2.92 -1.18
C HIS A 75 11.86 2.69 -1.07
N GLY A 76 12.66 3.77 -1.04
CA GLY A 76 14.12 3.70 -0.88
C GLY A 76 14.53 3.83 0.58
N TYR A 77 15.83 3.88 0.84
CA TYR A 77 16.41 4.16 2.16
C TYR A 77 15.95 3.22 3.28
N ARG A 78 15.51 2.01 2.93
CA ARG A 78 15.00 1.00 3.87
C ARG A 78 13.81 1.48 4.71
N VAL A 79 13.05 2.47 4.21
CA VAL A 79 11.94 3.08 4.95
C VAL A 79 10.89 2.05 5.41
N GLN A 80 10.74 0.96 4.67
CA GLN A 80 9.82 -0.14 4.95
C GLN A 80 10.11 -0.87 6.27
N HIS A 81 11.32 -0.69 6.79
CA HIS A 81 11.78 -1.27 8.05
C HIS A 81 12.14 -0.22 9.11
N GLU A 82 11.73 1.04 8.94
CA GLU A 82 11.81 2.00 10.04
C GLU A 82 10.95 1.55 11.22
N LYS A 83 11.40 1.86 12.43
CA LYS A 83 10.70 1.51 13.67
C LYS A 83 9.21 1.90 13.64
N PHE A 84 8.92 3.15 13.27
CA PHE A 84 7.54 3.66 13.24
C PHE A 84 6.67 2.94 12.19
N VAL A 85 7.25 2.41 11.11
CA VAL A 85 6.52 1.63 10.11
C VAL A 85 6.08 0.28 10.68
N TRP A 86 6.97 -0.38 11.42
CA TRP A 86 6.63 -1.63 12.12
C TRP A 86 5.68 -1.42 13.30
N GLU A 87 5.77 -0.30 14.00
CA GLU A 87 4.78 0.05 15.02
C GLU A 87 3.39 0.21 14.42
N ALA A 88 3.24 0.94 13.31
CA ALA A 88 1.94 1.11 12.65
C ALA A 88 1.35 -0.21 12.16
N ARG A 89 2.20 -1.12 11.66
CA ARG A 89 1.81 -2.48 11.28
C ARG A 89 1.34 -3.35 12.45
N GLN A 90 1.66 -2.96 13.68
CA GLN A 90 1.24 -3.67 14.89
C GLN A 90 0.03 -3.05 15.57
N GLU A 91 -0.53 -1.97 15.03
CA GLU A 91 -1.73 -1.35 15.59
C GLU A 91 -2.88 -2.35 15.65
N ALA A 92 -3.51 -2.44 16.82
CA ALA A 92 -4.47 -3.51 17.09
C ALA A 92 -5.66 -3.48 16.12
N GLY A 93 -6.16 -2.29 15.77
CA GLY A 93 -7.25 -2.15 14.80
C GLY A 93 -6.83 -2.48 13.36
N VAL A 94 -5.54 -2.35 13.02
CA VAL A 94 -5.01 -2.79 11.73
C VAL A 94 -4.97 -4.31 11.66
N ILE A 95 -4.34 -4.96 12.65
CA ILE A 95 -4.28 -6.43 12.71
C ILE A 95 -5.69 -7.02 12.76
N ASP A 96 -6.56 -6.51 13.62
CA ASP A 96 -7.95 -6.98 13.75
C ASP A 96 -8.74 -6.89 12.44
N ALA A 97 -8.57 -5.82 11.66
CA ALA A 97 -9.20 -5.68 10.36
C ALA A 97 -8.75 -6.78 9.39
N PHE A 98 -7.44 -7.00 9.27
CA PHE A 98 -6.92 -8.06 8.40
C PHE A 98 -7.26 -9.46 8.92
N SER A 99 -7.26 -9.68 10.23
CA SER A 99 -7.70 -10.94 10.81
C SER A 99 -9.15 -11.26 10.48
N LYS A 100 -10.03 -10.26 10.47
CA LYS A 100 -11.44 -10.41 10.09
C LYS A 100 -11.63 -10.70 8.61
N ILE A 101 -10.82 -10.08 7.74
CA ILE A 101 -10.83 -10.35 6.29
C ILE A 101 -10.45 -11.80 6.02
N TRP A 102 -9.43 -12.29 6.73
CA TRP A 102 -8.81 -13.58 6.47
C TRP A 102 -9.27 -14.71 7.40
N GLY A 103 -10.14 -14.43 8.36
CA GLY A 103 -10.61 -15.42 9.34
C GLY A 103 -9.51 -16.05 10.20
N THR A 104 -8.35 -15.41 10.34
CA THR A 104 -7.22 -15.93 11.13
C THR A 104 -6.36 -14.80 11.70
N ASN A 105 -5.72 -15.03 12.85
CA ASN A 105 -4.72 -14.12 13.42
C ASN A 105 -3.29 -14.45 12.97
N GLU A 106 -3.11 -15.51 12.19
CA GLU A 106 -1.81 -15.95 11.68
C GLU A 106 -1.49 -15.25 10.37
N LEU A 107 -0.97 -14.03 10.46
CA LEU A 107 -0.81 -13.12 9.32
C LEU A 107 0.66 -12.87 8.95
N LEU A 108 0.95 -12.66 7.67
CA LEU A 108 2.20 -12.11 7.19
C LEU A 108 1.96 -10.69 6.69
N ALA A 109 2.85 -9.76 6.98
CA ALA A 109 2.78 -8.37 6.55
C ALA A 109 3.69 -8.11 5.33
N SER A 110 3.25 -7.29 4.38
CA SER A 110 4.09 -6.80 3.26
C SER A 110 5.19 -5.85 3.74
N PHE A 111 6.34 -5.81 3.07
CA PHE A 111 7.39 -4.81 3.35
C PHE A 111 7.29 -3.64 2.37
N ASP A 112 6.12 -3.01 2.33
CA ASP A 112 5.84 -1.89 1.42
C ASP A 112 6.24 -0.53 2.04
N GLY A 113 6.24 0.51 1.23
CA GLY A 113 6.70 1.87 1.54
C GLY A 113 5.69 2.74 2.28
N ILE A 114 6.00 4.03 2.28
CA ILE A 114 5.17 5.07 2.87
C ILE A 114 4.77 6.09 1.81
N ASN A 115 3.73 6.87 2.07
CA ASN A 115 3.54 8.14 1.37
C ASN A 115 3.53 9.29 2.36
N PHE A 116 4.42 10.26 2.12
CA PHE A 116 4.48 11.53 2.82
C PHE A 116 4.49 12.66 1.80
N THR A 117 3.30 13.16 1.47
CA THR A 117 3.13 14.29 0.55
C THR A 117 2.96 15.56 1.38
N LEU A 118 3.89 16.51 1.22
CA LEU A 118 3.89 17.78 1.93
C LEU A 118 3.19 18.88 1.11
N PRO A 119 2.45 19.81 1.74
CA PRO A 119 1.85 20.93 1.02
C PRO A 119 2.89 22.03 0.77
N SER A 120 3.54 21.92 -0.39
CA SER A 120 4.63 22.77 -0.86
C SER A 120 4.21 24.18 -1.31
N GLY A 121 2.91 24.50 -1.21
CA GLY A 121 2.33 25.79 -1.62
C GLY A 121 1.92 25.85 -3.09
N SER A 122 2.21 24.81 -3.89
CA SER A 122 1.75 24.68 -5.27
C SER A 122 1.18 23.29 -5.51
N PRO A 123 0.04 23.14 -6.21
CA PRO A 123 -0.47 21.83 -6.60
C PRO A 123 0.55 21.05 -7.43
N LEU A 124 0.56 19.74 -7.25
CA LEU A 124 1.38 18.86 -8.08
C LEU A 124 0.80 18.78 -9.50
N PRO A 125 1.64 18.65 -10.55
CA PRO A 125 1.16 18.45 -11.91
C PRO A 125 0.24 17.23 -12.00
N PRO A 126 -0.94 17.35 -12.63
CA PRO A 126 -1.86 16.23 -12.79
C PRO A 126 -1.21 15.04 -13.50
N THR A 127 -1.51 13.83 -13.03
CA THR A 127 -1.07 12.58 -13.66
C THR A 127 -2.21 11.96 -14.45
N ALA A 128 -1.91 11.34 -15.59
CA ALA A 128 -2.89 10.54 -16.33
C ALA A 128 -3.42 9.37 -15.48
N ALA A 129 -4.67 9.00 -15.69
CA ALA A 129 -5.24 7.79 -15.10
C ALA A 129 -4.49 6.55 -15.64
N TRP A 130 -4.29 5.57 -14.76
CA TRP A 130 -3.53 4.35 -15.04
C TRP A 130 -4.22 3.16 -14.36
N PRO A 131 -5.46 2.87 -14.76
CA PRO A 131 -6.30 1.87 -14.11
C PRO A 131 -5.66 0.49 -14.24
N HIS A 132 -5.52 -0.21 -13.12
CA HIS A 132 -4.94 -1.55 -13.07
C HIS A 132 -5.54 -2.37 -11.93
N VAL A 133 -5.25 -3.66 -11.96
CA VAL A 133 -5.36 -4.56 -10.79
C VAL A 133 -3.98 -5.08 -10.44
N ASP A 134 -3.80 -5.46 -9.18
CA ASP A 134 -2.55 -6.01 -8.64
C ASP A 134 -2.70 -7.46 -8.19
N GLN A 135 -3.73 -8.14 -8.68
CA GLN A 135 -3.82 -9.58 -8.69
C GLN A 135 -3.96 -10.05 -10.14
N SER A 136 -3.06 -10.95 -10.55
CA SER A 136 -3.04 -11.48 -11.91
C SER A 136 -4.42 -12.04 -12.30
N PRO A 137 -4.92 -11.79 -13.51
CA PRO A 137 -6.18 -12.38 -13.99
C PRO A 137 -6.12 -13.91 -14.10
N ARG A 138 -4.93 -14.51 -13.99
CA ARG A 138 -4.72 -15.96 -13.94
C ARG A 138 -4.92 -16.55 -12.54
N ARG A 139 -5.11 -15.71 -11.52
CA ARG A 139 -5.45 -16.14 -10.15
C ARG A 139 -6.95 -16.01 -9.93
N THR A 140 -7.56 -17.08 -9.44
CA THR A 140 -8.98 -17.10 -9.04
C THR A 140 -9.13 -16.84 -7.54
N GLY A 141 -10.30 -16.31 -7.16
CA GLY A 141 -10.62 -15.96 -5.76
C GLY A 141 -9.82 -14.77 -5.22
N MET A 142 -10.14 -14.34 -4.00
CA MET A 142 -9.39 -13.30 -3.30
C MET A 142 -8.08 -13.87 -2.74
N GLN A 143 -6.93 -13.38 -3.21
CA GLN A 143 -5.61 -13.83 -2.74
C GLN A 143 -4.80 -12.70 -2.10
N CYS A 144 -5.19 -11.44 -2.31
CA CYS A 144 -4.53 -10.30 -1.73
C CYS A 144 -5.53 -9.17 -1.46
N VAL A 145 -5.46 -8.59 -0.27
CA VAL A 145 -6.18 -7.38 0.09
C VAL A 145 -5.15 -6.35 0.53
N GLN A 146 -5.03 -5.30 -0.25
CA GLN A 146 -4.12 -4.19 0.03
C GLN A 146 -4.75 -3.23 1.04
N GLY A 147 -3.91 -2.38 1.63
CA GLY A 147 -4.37 -1.40 2.58
C GLY A 147 -3.47 -0.18 2.70
N ILE A 148 -4.08 0.90 3.20
CA ILE A 148 -3.46 2.17 3.52
C ILE A 148 -3.82 2.50 4.97
N ILE A 149 -2.81 2.52 5.84
CA ILE A 149 -2.94 3.04 7.20
C ILE A 149 -2.81 4.56 7.12
N ASN A 150 -3.92 5.29 7.28
CA ASN A 150 -3.99 6.71 6.99
C ASN A 150 -3.88 7.56 8.27
N PHE A 151 -2.93 8.49 8.35
CA PHE A 151 -2.67 9.30 9.55
C PHE A 151 -3.17 10.75 9.45
N ALA A 152 -3.33 11.27 8.22
CA ALA A 152 -3.76 12.64 7.96
C ALA A 152 -5.15 12.68 7.30
N PRO A 153 -5.88 13.82 7.32
CA PRO A 153 -7.11 13.95 6.55
C PRO A 153 -6.88 13.63 5.06
N ASN A 154 -7.77 12.81 4.47
CA ASN A 154 -7.77 12.51 3.04
C ASN A 154 -9.19 12.61 2.48
N GLY A 155 -9.53 13.80 1.99
CA GLY A 155 -10.80 14.14 1.36
C GLY A 155 -10.79 13.97 -0.17
N PRO A 156 -11.82 14.51 -0.84
CA PRO A 156 -12.03 14.35 -2.28
C PRO A 156 -10.93 14.98 -3.16
N GLU A 157 -10.23 16.00 -2.64
CA GLU A 157 -9.22 16.77 -3.37
C GLU A 157 -7.78 16.44 -2.93
N ASP A 158 -7.62 15.55 -1.96
CA ASP A 158 -6.34 15.22 -1.31
C ASP A 158 -5.56 14.12 -2.05
N GLY A 159 -6.01 13.74 -3.25
CA GLY A 159 -5.42 12.68 -4.05
C GLY A 159 -5.31 11.34 -3.31
N GLY A 160 -4.53 10.42 -3.86
CA GLY A 160 -4.45 9.04 -3.40
C GLY A 160 -5.40 8.13 -4.15
N LEU A 161 -5.93 7.12 -3.46
CA LEU A 161 -6.56 5.95 -4.07
C LEU A 161 -7.93 6.28 -4.69
N LEU A 162 -8.06 5.97 -5.97
CA LEU A 162 -9.34 5.81 -6.66
C LEU A 162 -9.55 4.34 -6.97
N VAL A 163 -10.79 3.89 -6.81
CA VAL A 163 -11.21 2.51 -7.08
C VAL A 163 -12.40 2.50 -8.01
N MET A 164 -12.51 1.48 -8.84
CA MET A 164 -13.69 1.20 -9.64
C MET A 164 -14.64 0.34 -8.82
N LYS A 165 -15.52 1.00 -8.07
CA LYS A 165 -16.52 0.38 -7.21
C LYS A 165 -17.28 -0.73 -7.97
N GLY A 166 -17.26 -1.93 -7.43
CA GLY A 166 -17.97 -3.10 -7.95
C GLY A 166 -17.21 -3.90 -9.02
N SER A 167 -16.04 -3.44 -9.50
CA SER A 167 -15.33 -4.11 -10.59
C SER A 167 -14.87 -5.52 -10.24
N THR A 168 -14.51 -5.77 -8.97
CA THR A 168 -14.02 -7.07 -8.47
C THR A 168 -14.94 -8.22 -8.86
N ARG A 169 -16.26 -8.02 -8.76
CA ARG A 169 -17.28 -9.05 -9.03
C ARG A 169 -17.43 -9.38 -10.51
N LEU A 170 -16.95 -8.49 -11.38
CA LEU A 170 -17.02 -8.63 -12.83
C LEU A 170 -15.68 -9.07 -13.44
N MET A 171 -14.60 -9.16 -12.66
CA MET A 171 -13.26 -9.49 -13.19
C MET A 171 -13.24 -10.85 -13.89
N GLU A 172 -13.73 -11.91 -13.25
CA GLU A 172 -13.76 -13.24 -13.87
C GLU A 172 -14.61 -13.27 -15.14
N GLN A 173 -15.75 -12.58 -15.14
CA GLN A 173 -16.60 -12.44 -16.32
C GLN A 173 -15.89 -11.65 -17.44
N PHE A 174 -15.20 -10.58 -17.10
CA PHE A 174 -14.47 -9.75 -18.05
C PHE A 174 -13.38 -10.56 -18.74
N PHE A 175 -12.53 -11.25 -17.99
CA PHE A 175 -11.43 -12.05 -18.57
C PHE A 175 -11.90 -13.29 -19.31
N ALA A 176 -13.04 -13.88 -18.93
CA ALA A 176 -13.67 -14.95 -19.70
C ALA A 176 -14.22 -14.46 -21.06
N ALA A 177 -14.74 -13.22 -21.11
CA ALA A 177 -15.28 -12.62 -22.33
C ALA A 177 -14.19 -12.03 -23.25
N HIS A 178 -13.01 -11.72 -22.71
CA HIS A 178 -11.88 -11.13 -23.42
C HIS A 178 -10.60 -11.96 -23.18
N PRO A 179 -10.55 -13.22 -23.61
CA PRO A 179 -9.37 -14.06 -23.37
C PRO A 179 -8.12 -13.54 -24.10
N ASP A 180 -8.30 -12.75 -25.16
CA ASP A 180 -7.25 -12.12 -25.95
C ASP A 180 -6.43 -11.08 -25.15
N VAL A 181 -7.03 -10.45 -24.13
CA VAL A 181 -6.29 -9.46 -23.32
C VAL A 181 -5.39 -10.08 -22.26
N LEU A 182 -5.54 -11.38 -21.96
CA LEU A 182 -4.78 -12.07 -20.89
C LEU A 182 -3.27 -12.09 -21.13
N ASP A 183 -2.86 -12.03 -22.39
CA ASP A 183 -1.45 -12.03 -22.81
C ASP A 183 -0.92 -10.60 -23.09
N ARG A 184 -1.70 -9.56 -22.74
CA ARG A 184 -1.25 -8.16 -22.81
C ARG A 184 0.08 -8.01 -22.04
N PRO A 185 1.11 -7.38 -22.63
CA PRO A 185 2.35 -7.11 -21.92
C PRO A 185 2.10 -6.32 -20.64
N THR A 186 2.52 -6.89 -19.51
CA THR A 186 2.46 -6.24 -18.20
C THR A 186 3.82 -5.67 -17.83
N TRP A 187 3.83 -4.64 -16.98
CA TRP A 187 5.06 -4.10 -16.42
C TRP A 187 5.34 -4.72 -15.05
N GLY A 188 6.55 -5.24 -14.86
CA GLY A 188 7.00 -5.73 -13.56
C GLY A 188 6.49 -7.13 -13.22
N ALA A 189 6.02 -7.30 -11.98
CA ALA A 189 5.68 -8.62 -11.44
C ALA A 189 4.38 -9.17 -12.06
N THR A 190 4.21 -10.49 -12.06
CA THR A 190 3.11 -11.24 -12.70
C THR A 190 1.68 -10.76 -12.34
N ASP A 191 1.55 -9.99 -11.26
CA ASP A 191 0.27 -9.64 -10.65
C ASP A 191 -0.27 -8.26 -11.05
N TRP A 192 0.48 -7.44 -11.79
CA TRP A 192 -0.01 -6.15 -12.30
C TRP A 192 -0.67 -6.31 -13.68
N PHE A 193 -1.91 -5.84 -13.87
CA PHE A 193 -2.60 -5.86 -15.16
C PHE A 193 -3.26 -4.50 -15.47
N PRO A 194 -2.90 -3.83 -16.58
CA PRO A 194 -3.48 -2.54 -16.97
C PRO A 194 -4.78 -2.68 -17.73
N PHE A 195 -5.63 -1.66 -17.62
CA PHE A 195 -6.84 -1.52 -18.41
C PHE A 195 -6.81 -0.32 -19.35
N GLU A 196 -7.45 -0.49 -20.50
CA GLU A 196 -7.66 0.55 -21.52
C GLU A 196 -9.04 1.20 -21.38
N GLN A 197 -9.24 2.36 -22.02
CA GLN A 197 -10.48 3.13 -21.88
C GLN A 197 -11.74 2.34 -22.28
N ALA A 198 -11.69 1.55 -23.35
CA ALA A 198 -12.82 0.73 -23.78
C ALA A 198 -13.20 -0.34 -22.75
N GLU A 199 -12.21 -0.87 -22.03
CA GLU A 199 -12.43 -1.86 -20.97
C GLU A 199 -13.04 -1.19 -19.74
N LEU A 200 -12.58 0.01 -19.40
CA LEU A 200 -13.20 0.81 -18.34
C LEU A 200 -14.68 1.06 -18.64
N ASP A 201 -15.00 1.40 -19.88
CA ASP A 201 -16.37 1.66 -20.29
C ASP A 201 -17.23 0.37 -20.22
N TRP A 202 -16.66 -0.80 -20.53
CA TRP A 202 -17.33 -2.09 -20.32
C TRP A 202 -17.78 -2.31 -18.88
N PHE A 203 -16.95 -1.94 -17.89
CA PHE A 203 -17.31 -2.02 -16.47
C PHE A 203 -18.35 -0.95 -16.10
N LYS A 204 -18.23 0.28 -16.61
CA LYS A 204 -19.20 1.36 -16.35
C LYS A 204 -20.61 1.02 -16.86
N ASP A 205 -20.70 0.44 -18.06
CA ASP A 205 -21.97 -0.01 -18.65
C ASP A 205 -22.67 -1.09 -17.82
N ARG A 206 -21.92 -1.73 -16.89
CA ARG A 206 -22.40 -2.76 -15.96
C ARG A 206 -22.56 -2.23 -14.53
N GLY A 207 -22.61 -0.90 -14.37
CA GLY A 207 -22.92 -0.24 -13.10
C GLY A 207 -21.72 0.00 -12.20
N CYS A 208 -20.48 -0.26 -12.66
CA CYS A 208 -19.30 0.14 -11.93
C CYS A 208 -19.04 1.65 -12.05
N SER A 209 -18.41 2.23 -11.04
CA SER A 209 -18.11 3.66 -11.02
C SER A 209 -16.77 3.93 -10.36
N ILE A 210 -15.99 4.86 -10.90
CA ILE A 210 -14.78 5.35 -10.21
C ILE A 210 -15.19 6.13 -8.97
N ALA A 211 -14.59 5.82 -7.83
CA ALA A 211 -14.80 6.47 -6.56
C ALA A 211 -13.45 6.87 -5.95
N LYS A 212 -13.33 8.14 -5.54
CA LYS A 212 -12.21 8.59 -4.72
C LYS A 212 -12.41 8.11 -3.30
N VAL A 213 -11.50 7.28 -2.78
CA VAL A 213 -11.59 6.78 -1.42
C VAL A 213 -11.14 7.88 -0.45
N CYS A 214 -12.04 8.29 0.45
CA CYS A 214 -11.76 9.31 1.46
C CYS A 214 -11.61 8.64 2.84
N ALA A 215 -10.67 9.14 3.64
CA ALA A 215 -10.33 8.61 4.95
C ALA A 215 -10.01 9.72 5.95
N GLY A 216 -10.37 9.51 7.21
CA GLY A 216 -9.96 10.36 8.32
C GLY A 216 -8.63 9.90 8.92
N PRO A 217 -8.00 10.74 9.77
CA PRO A 217 -6.90 10.31 10.61
C PRO A 217 -7.24 9.05 11.40
N GLY A 218 -6.42 8.01 11.25
CA GLY A 218 -6.53 6.74 11.93
C GLY A 218 -7.43 5.72 11.25
N ASP A 219 -8.05 6.07 10.13
CA ASP A 219 -8.78 5.11 9.32
C ASP A 219 -7.82 4.19 8.57
N LEU A 220 -8.23 2.93 8.38
CA LEU A 220 -7.58 1.98 7.48
C LEU A 220 -8.43 1.84 6.22
N ILE A 221 -7.86 2.13 5.06
CA ILE A 221 -8.47 1.78 3.78
C ILE A 221 -8.03 0.36 3.43
N VAL A 222 -8.96 -0.48 2.97
CA VAL A 222 -8.66 -1.82 2.43
C VAL A 222 -9.33 -2.01 1.07
N TRP A 223 -8.67 -2.70 0.15
CA TRP A 223 -9.25 -3.08 -1.14
C TRP A 223 -8.74 -4.42 -1.63
N ASP A 224 -9.63 -5.19 -2.25
CA ASP A 224 -9.28 -6.43 -2.94
C ASP A 224 -8.32 -6.09 -4.09
N SER A 225 -7.22 -6.82 -4.25
CA SER A 225 -6.25 -6.56 -5.33
C SER A 225 -6.83 -6.76 -6.75
N ARG A 226 -8.01 -7.38 -6.87
CA ARG A 226 -8.81 -7.47 -8.10
C ARG A 226 -9.71 -6.25 -8.33
N CYS A 227 -9.84 -5.35 -7.35
CA CYS A 227 -10.55 -4.09 -7.52
C CYS A 227 -9.69 -3.18 -8.42
N MET A 228 -10.24 -2.76 -9.55
CA MET A 228 -9.51 -1.89 -10.48
C MET A 228 -9.29 -0.55 -9.80
N HIS A 229 -8.06 -0.06 -9.79
CA HIS A 229 -7.70 1.12 -9.05
C HIS A 229 -6.53 1.86 -9.69
N TYR A 230 -6.30 3.09 -9.21
CA TYR A 230 -5.14 3.90 -9.53
C TYR A 230 -5.03 5.04 -8.51
N ASN A 231 -3.90 5.74 -8.51
CA ASN A 231 -3.73 6.94 -7.69
C ASN A 231 -3.76 8.22 -8.53
N GLU A 232 -4.28 9.28 -7.93
CA GLU A 232 -4.12 10.66 -8.42
C GLU A 232 -3.29 11.50 -7.44
N VAL A 233 -2.63 12.54 -7.94
CA VAL A 233 -1.94 13.52 -7.10
C VAL A 233 -2.95 14.47 -6.43
N PRO A 234 -2.66 15.00 -5.22
CA PRO A 234 -3.52 15.98 -4.57
C PRO A 234 -3.65 17.27 -5.38
N ARG A 235 -4.88 17.78 -5.44
CA ARG A 235 -5.19 19.14 -5.92
C ARG A 235 -5.22 20.13 -4.76
N SER A 236 -5.49 19.65 -3.55
CA SER A 236 -5.43 20.43 -2.32
C SER A 236 -3.98 20.72 -1.88
N GLN A 237 -3.86 21.44 -0.78
CA GLN A 237 -2.61 21.66 -0.04
C GLN A 237 -2.71 21.02 1.35
N ASN A 238 -3.34 19.86 1.44
CA ASN A 238 -3.31 19.03 2.64
C ASN A 238 -2.11 18.09 2.58
N MET A 239 -1.55 17.83 3.75
CA MET A 239 -0.53 16.79 3.92
C MET A 239 -1.16 15.41 3.76
N ARG A 240 -0.45 14.50 3.11
CA ARG A 240 -0.77 13.07 3.13
C ARG A 240 0.31 12.36 3.91
N ALA A 241 -0.09 11.57 4.90
CA ALA A 241 0.80 10.78 5.73
C ALA A 241 0.18 9.41 5.91
N LEU A 242 0.83 8.38 5.36
CA LEU A 242 0.31 7.01 5.37
C LEU A 242 1.41 5.96 5.22
N ILE A 243 1.06 4.74 5.60
CA ILE A 243 1.86 3.53 5.35
C ILE A 243 1.05 2.58 4.48
N TYR A 244 1.69 2.01 3.45
CA TYR A 244 1.12 0.91 2.69
C TYR A 244 1.27 -0.39 3.48
N ALA A 245 0.17 -1.12 3.61
CA ALA A 245 0.12 -2.33 4.41
C ALA A 245 -0.82 -3.36 3.79
N CYS A 246 -0.30 -4.52 3.47
CA CYS A 246 -1.07 -5.68 3.08
C CYS A 246 -0.73 -6.83 4.03
N TYR A 247 -1.74 -7.63 4.35
CA TYR A 247 -1.57 -8.84 5.14
C TYR A 247 -2.25 -10.00 4.46
N THR A 248 -1.71 -11.19 4.66
CA THR A 248 -2.29 -12.46 4.17
C THR A 248 -2.01 -13.58 5.17
N PRO A 249 -2.82 -14.65 5.23
CA PRO A 249 -2.54 -15.78 6.09
C PRO A 249 -1.14 -16.35 5.86
N ALA A 250 -0.45 -16.72 6.95
CA ALA A 250 0.83 -17.41 6.87
C ALA A 250 0.72 -18.76 6.13
N THR A 251 -0.45 -19.40 6.20
CA THR A 251 -0.76 -20.66 5.52
C THR A 251 -0.81 -20.55 3.99
N LEU A 252 -0.87 -19.33 3.42
CA LEU A 252 -0.76 -19.12 1.97
C LEU A 252 0.69 -19.11 1.48
N ALA A 253 1.67 -18.91 2.37
CA ALA A 253 3.08 -18.83 1.99
C ALA A 253 3.69 -20.22 1.83
N LYS A 254 4.52 -20.39 0.81
CA LYS A 254 5.36 -21.59 0.69
C LYS A 254 6.58 -21.48 1.59
N PRO A 255 7.19 -22.60 2.01
CA PRO A 255 8.39 -22.58 2.84
C PRO A 255 9.54 -21.75 2.24
N GLU A 256 9.73 -21.80 0.92
CA GLU A 256 10.75 -21.02 0.22
C GLU A 256 10.48 -19.51 0.24
N ASP A 257 9.20 -19.10 0.18
CA ASP A 257 8.80 -17.69 0.25
C ASP A 257 8.99 -17.15 1.67
N LEU A 258 8.67 -17.94 2.70
CA LEU A 258 8.96 -17.61 4.10
C LEU A 258 10.45 -17.44 4.34
N GLN A 259 11.28 -18.38 3.85
CA GLN A 259 12.73 -18.29 3.98
C GLN A 259 13.28 -17.03 3.31
N LYS A 260 12.84 -16.75 2.07
CA LYS A 260 13.23 -15.54 1.34
C LYS A 260 12.80 -14.28 2.09
N LYS A 261 11.56 -14.24 2.57
CA LYS A 261 11.02 -13.10 3.33
C LYS A 261 11.81 -12.84 4.61
N ALA A 262 12.14 -13.90 5.36
CA ALA A 262 12.97 -13.80 6.56
C ALA A 262 14.36 -13.20 6.27
N GLN A 263 15.01 -13.65 5.19
CA GLN A 263 16.30 -13.11 4.74
C GLN A 263 16.19 -11.63 4.37
N LEU A 264 15.16 -11.24 3.63
CA LEU A 264 14.94 -9.83 3.27
C LEU A 264 14.64 -8.97 4.50
N PHE A 265 13.91 -9.50 5.48
CA PHE A 265 13.71 -8.83 6.75
C PHE A 265 15.03 -8.59 7.49
N ASP A 266 15.90 -9.60 7.59
CA ASP A 266 17.22 -9.47 8.23
C ASP A 266 18.11 -8.46 7.49
N GLN A 267 18.00 -8.36 6.17
CA GLN A 267 18.72 -7.40 5.32
C GLN A 267 18.03 -6.03 5.22
N ARG A 268 16.87 -5.84 5.89
CA ARG A 268 16.03 -4.64 5.83
C ARG A 268 15.55 -4.26 4.42
N ILE A 269 15.46 -5.23 3.52
CA ILE A 269 15.04 -5.01 2.13
C ILE A 269 13.52 -5.05 2.04
N GLY A 270 12.94 -3.93 1.58
CA GLY A 270 11.52 -3.84 1.26
C GLY A 270 11.12 -4.74 0.08
N THR A 271 9.82 -5.00 -0.02
CA THR A 271 9.20 -5.83 -1.06
C THR A 271 8.02 -5.08 -1.69
N THR A 272 7.27 -5.76 -2.55
CA THR A 272 5.94 -5.33 -3.00
C THR A 272 4.89 -5.54 -1.90
N HIS A 273 3.64 -5.22 -2.24
CA HIS A 273 2.47 -5.44 -1.38
C HIS A 273 2.16 -6.92 -1.12
N TRP A 274 2.71 -7.88 -1.85
CA TRP A 274 2.43 -9.31 -1.62
C TRP A 274 3.19 -9.86 -0.40
N PRO A 275 2.51 -10.35 0.66
CA PRO A 275 3.21 -10.80 1.87
C PRO A 275 3.70 -12.26 1.83
N HIS A 276 3.06 -13.12 1.04
CA HIS A 276 3.21 -14.59 1.08
C HIS A 276 3.71 -15.23 -0.22
N ASP A 277 3.70 -14.50 -1.34
CA ASP A 277 4.04 -14.97 -2.68
C ASP A 277 4.62 -13.79 -3.47
N ASN A 278 5.23 -14.03 -4.63
CA ASN A 278 5.78 -12.99 -5.51
C ASN A 278 6.66 -11.99 -4.75
N ILE A 279 7.49 -12.50 -3.83
CA ILE A 279 8.34 -11.71 -2.95
C ILE A 279 9.43 -11.04 -3.79
N PHE A 280 9.14 -9.83 -4.27
CA PHE A 280 10.01 -9.09 -5.18
C PHE A 280 10.78 -8.01 -4.40
N PRO A 281 12.11 -8.13 -4.25
CA PRO A 281 12.89 -7.23 -3.40
C PRO A 281 13.15 -5.89 -4.09
N ILE A 282 13.01 -4.80 -3.33
CA ILE A 282 13.33 -3.44 -3.79
C ILE A 282 14.81 -3.17 -3.50
N ILE A 283 15.65 -3.51 -4.49
CA ILE A 283 17.12 -3.39 -4.40
C ILE A 283 17.70 -2.26 -5.25
N GLU A 284 16.94 -1.74 -6.20
CA GLU A 284 17.44 -0.75 -7.16
C GLU A 284 17.65 0.60 -6.47
N LYS A 285 18.91 1.06 -6.43
CA LYS A 285 19.28 2.38 -5.93
C LYS A 285 18.85 3.43 -6.94
N LYS A 286 17.99 4.34 -6.51
CA LYS A 286 17.39 5.36 -7.41
C LYS A 286 18.31 6.56 -7.52
N LEU A 287 18.30 7.20 -8.70
CA LEU A 287 18.96 8.49 -8.87
C LEU A 287 18.18 9.57 -8.14
N ARG A 288 18.89 10.43 -7.42
CA ARG A 288 18.33 11.62 -6.80
C ARG A 288 18.50 12.81 -7.74
N LEU A 289 17.39 13.36 -8.22
CA LEU A 289 17.38 14.51 -9.15
C LEU A 289 18.31 14.28 -10.36
N GLY A 290 18.31 13.06 -10.90
CA GLY A 290 19.12 12.67 -12.06
C GLY A 290 20.61 12.43 -11.77
N LYS A 291 21.03 12.43 -10.50
CA LYS A 291 22.41 12.19 -10.08
C LYS A 291 22.51 10.99 -9.13
N PRO A 292 23.67 10.32 -9.01
CA PRO A 292 23.88 9.30 -7.99
C PRO A 292 23.52 9.84 -6.59
N ASP A 293 22.73 9.08 -5.85
CA ASP A 293 22.38 9.43 -4.48
C ASP A 293 23.50 9.03 -3.52
N LEU A 294 24.19 10.02 -2.97
CA LEU A 294 25.33 9.81 -2.07
C LEU A 294 24.90 9.50 -0.63
N VAL A 295 23.60 9.60 -0.31
CA VAL A 295 23.07 9.33 1.04
C VAL A 295 22.07 8.18 1.03
N GLU A 296 22.06 7.37 -0.03
CA GLU A 296 21.38 6.07 -0.06
C GLU A 296 21.80 5.23 1.16
N ARG A 297 20.87 4.42 1.66
CA ARG A 297 21.07 3.68 2.90
C ARG A 297 20.77 2.20 2.70
N ASP A 298 21.59 1.38 3.35
CA ASP A 298 21.36 -0.05 3.44
C ASP A 298 20.71 -0.48 4.76
N GLU A 299 20.53 0.46 5.70
CA GLU A 299 19.82 0.27 6.98
C GLU A 299 18.82 1.41 7.25
N PRO A 300 17.71 1.15 7.97
CA PRO A 300 16.83 2.20 8.44
C PRO A 300 17.57 3.15 9.39
N PHE A 301 16.94 4.30 9.64
CA PHE A 301 17.43 5.26 10.60
C PHE A 301 17.18 4.80 12.04
N GLU A 302 16.06 4.13 12.29
CA GLU A 302 15.74 3.43 13.54
C GLU A 302 15.30 2.01 13.25
N HIS A 303 16.03 1.03 13.79
CA HIS A 303 15.68 -0.37 13.63
C HIS A 303 14.37 -0.69 14.38
N PRO A 304 13.54 -1.59 13.83
CA PRO A 304 12.33 -2.00 14.50
C PRO A 304 12.68 -2.87 15.71
N GLU A 305 11.85 -2.81 16.74
CA GLU A 305 11.90 -3.78 17.83
C GLU A 305 11.45 -5.14 17.29
N GLU A 306 12.34 -6.13 17.24
CA GLU A 306 12.05 -7.48 16.73
C GLU A 306 11.28 -8.31 17.78
N THR A 307 10.11 -7.82 18.18
CA THR A 307 9.18 -8.55 19.07
C THR A 307 8.75 -9.88 18.44
N ASP A 308 8.17 -10.77 19.26
CA ASP A 308 7.61 -12.04 18.75
C ASP A 308 6.62 -11.81 17.60
N LEU A 309 5.76 -10.79 17.75
CA LEU A 309 4.78 -10.42 16.74
C LEU A 309 5.43 -9.90 15.46
N VAL A 310 6.44 -9.03 15.55
CA VAL A 310 7.17 -8.53 14.36
C VAL A 310 7.83 -9.68 13.62
N GLN A 311 8.49 -10.59 14.33
CA GLN A 311 9.15 -11.73 13.70
C GLN A 311 8.15 -12.67 13.02
N LYS A 312 6.95 -12.86 13.60
CA LYS A 312 5.85 -13.62 13.00
C LYS A 312 5.27 -12.92 11.76
N LEU A 313 4.92 -11.64 11.86
CA LEU A 313 4.44 -10.83 10.74
C LEU A 313 5.47 -10.76 9.60
N ALA A 314 6.76 -10.75 9.92
CA ALA A 314 7.85 -10.77 8.95
C ALA A 314 8.08 -12.15 8.31
N GLY A 315 7.43 -13.21 8.78
CA GLY A 315 7.68 -14.59 8.33
C GLY A 315 9.02 -15.17 8.79
N LYS A 316 9.72 -14.49 9.70
CA LYS A 316 10.98 -14.95 10.31
C LYS A 316 10.74 -16.01 11.38
N LYS A 317 9.61 -15.93 12.08
CA LYS A 317 9.18 -16.92 13.07
C LYS A 317 7.85 -17.55 12.63
N PRO A 318 7.66 -18.88 12.75
CA PRO A 318 6.37 -19.50 12.50
C PRO A 318 5.31 -19.09 13.53
N TYR A 319 4.05 -19.24 13.15
CA TYR A 319 2.90 -19.12 14.05
C TYR A 319 2.75 -20.35 14.94
#